data_AF-A0A183KT07-F1
#
_entry.id   AF-A0A183KT07-F1
#
_cell.length_a   1.000
_cell.length_b   1.000
_cell.length_c   1.000
_cell.angle_alpha   90.00
_cell.angle_beta   90.00
_cell.angle_gamma   90.00
#
_symmetry.space_group_name_H-M   'P 1'
#
loop_
_entity.id
_entity.type
_entity.pdbx_description
1 polymer ?
#
loop_
_entity_poly.entity_id
_entity_poly.type
_entity_poly.pdbx_seq_one_letter_code
_entity_poly.pdbx_strand_id
1 'polypeptide(L)'
;MIDEHGGSDADVQARIDKARAAYLQLKNIWNSKQLSTNTKVRIFNTNVKTVLLYGMEICGNTKAIIQKIQAFIKSCLREILRIR
;
A
#
# COMPACT_ATOMS: atom_id res chain seq x y z
N MET A 1 -22.03 19.34 -16.78
CA MET A 1 -20.63 18.87 -16.89
C MET A 1 -20.09 18.79 -15.48
N ILE A 2 -20.21 17.62 -14.86
CA ILE A 2 -19.72 17.37 -13.50
C ILE A 2 -18.36 16.69 -13.68
N ASP A 3 -17.38 17.12 -12.89
CA ASP A 3 -15.99 16.70 -12.96
C ASP A 3 -15.86 15.23 -12.53
N GLU A 4 -15.89 14.29 -13.48
CA GLU A 4 -15.88 12.85 -13.20
C GLU A 4 -14.48 12.30 -12.88
N HIS A 5 -13.44 13.14 -12.93
CA HIS A 5 -12.05 12.72 -12.73
C HIS A 5 -11.48 13.11 -11.35
N GLY A 6 -11.97 14.18 -10.71
CA GLY A 6 -11.47 14.62 -9.41
C GLY A 6 -11.81 13.68 -8.23
N GLY A 7 -12.96 12.99 -8.29
CA GLY A 7 -13.43 12.12 -7.19
C GLY A 7 -12.62 10.83 -7.04
N SER A 8 -12.20 10.24 -8.16
CA SER A 8 -11.52 8.94 -8.15
C SER A 8 -10.04 9.05 -7.76
N ASP A 9 -9.34 10.06 -8.26
CA ASP A 9 -7.94 10.29 -7.91
C ASP A 9 -7.79 10.67 -6.42
N ALA A 10 -8.74 11.46 -5.87
CA ALA A 10 -8.77 11.81 -4.46
C ALA A 10 -9.07 10.59 -3.56
N ASP A 11 -10.03 9.74 -3.95
CA ASP A 11 -10.33 8.49 -3.23
C ASP A 11 -9.13 7.53 -3.24
N VAL A 12 -8.46 7.37 -4.40
CA VAL A 12 -7.26 6.52 -4.47
C VAL A 12 -6.13 7.09 -3.62
N GLN A 13 -5.91 8.40 -3.63
CA GLN A 13 -4.89 9.03 -2.77
C GLN A 13 -5.22 8.83 -1.27
N ALA A 14 -6.47 9.01 -0.86
CA ALA A 14 -6.90 8.76 0.50
C ALA A 14 -6.69 7.29 0.93
N ARG A 15 -6.92 6.32 0.03
CA ARG A 15 -6.64 4.90 0.29
C ARG A 15 -5.16 4.60 0.43
N ILE A 16 -4.31 5.22 -0.39
CA ILE A 16 -2.85 5.11 -0.27
C ILE A 16 -2.40 5.66 1.10
N ASP A 17 -2.92 6.82 1.51
CA ASP A 17 -2.53 7.43 2.78
C ASP A 17 -3.04 6.64 3.98
N LYS A 18 -4.21 6.00 3.87
CA LYS A 18 -4.70 5.04 4.88
C LYS A 18 -3.81 3.80 4.96
N ALA A 19 -3.37 3.25 3.83
CA ALA A 19 -2.45 2.12 3.80
C ALA A 19 -1.09 2.47 4.40
N ARG A 20 -0.58 3.69 4.13
CA ARG A 20 0.64 4.23 4.75
C ARG A 20 0.49 4.36 6.25
N ALA A 21 -0.63 4.94 6.72
CA ALA A 21 -0.90 5.08 8.15
C ALA A 21 -0.97 3.71 8.85
N ALA A 22 -1.67 2.74 8.28
CA ALA A 22 -1.73 1.37 8.81
C ALA A 22 -0.36 0.71 8.84
N TYR A 23 0.46 0.86 7.78
CA TYR A 23 1.83 0.36 7.75
C TYR A 23 2.69 0.99 8.86
N LEU A 24 2.59 2.32 9.06
CA LEU A 24 3.31 3.05 10.09
C LEU A 24 2.91 2.63 11.51
N GLN A 25 1.62 2.36 11.75
CA GLN A 25 1.16 1.84 13.04
C GLN A 25 1.79 0.49 13.39
N LEU A 26 2.11 -0.34 12.38
CA LEU A 26 2.73 -1.64 12.56
C LEU A 26 4.26 -1.58 12.54
N LYS A 27 4.89 -0.40 12.67
CA LYS A 27 6.35 -0.22 12.66
C LYS A 27 7.10 -1.15 13.62
N ASN A 28 6.54 -1.42 14.80
CA ASN A 28 7.14 -2.33 15.77
C ASN A 28 7.17 -3.78 15.27
N ILE A 29 6.17 -4.19 14.50
CA ILE A 29 6.11 -5.52 13.86
C ILE A 29 7.21 -5.65 12.81
N TRP A 30 7.39 -4.63 11.96
CA TRP A 30 8.42 -4.64 10.92
C TRP A 30 9.84 -4.70 11.50
N ASN A 31 10.07 -3.99 12.60
CA ASN A 31 11.36 -3.97 13.30
C ASN A 31 11.63 -5.19 14.19
N SER A 32 10.58 -5.91 14.61
CA SER A 32 10.71 -7.05 15.51
C SER A 32 11.58 -8.17 14.92
N LYS A 33 12.56 -8.65 15.69
CA LYS A 33 13.35 -9.85 15.32
C LYS A 33 12.64 -11.16 15.68
N GLN A 34 11.59 -11.11 16.51
CA GLN A 34 10.86 -12.30 16.96
C GLN A 34 9.94 -12.87 15.89
N LEU A 35 9.43 -12.01 14.99
CA LEU A 35 8.58 -12.43 13.89
C LEU A 35 9.41 -12.78 12.66
N SER A 36 9.11 -13.94 12.08
CA SER A 36 9.74 -14.36 10.83
C SER A 36 9.38 -13.40 9.69
N THR A 37 10.28 -13.28 8.71
CA THR A 37 10.05 -12.50 7.49
C THR A 37 8.79 -12.97 6.76
N ASN A 38 8.55 -14.28 6.71
CA ASN A 38 7.37 -14.85 6.05
C ASN A 38 6.06 -14.42 6.75
N THR A 39 6.04 -14.40 8.09
CA THR A 39 4.89 -13.92 8.87
C THR A 39 4.61 -12.44 8.59
N LYS A 40 5.65 -11.60 8.54
CA LYS A 40 5.53 -10.17 8.23
C LYS A 40 5.01 -9.91 6.81
N VAL A 41 5.50 -10.65 5.83
CA VAL A 41 5.00 -10.58 4.44
C VAL A 41 3.53 -11.00 4.36
N ARG A 42 3.11 -12.02 5.12
CA ARG A 42 1.69 -12.41 5.20
C ARG A 42 0.82 -11.29 5.77
N ILE A 43 1.22 -10.68 6.88
CA ILE A 43 0.51 -9.55 7.50
C ILE A 43 0.44 -8.36 6.54
N PHE A 44 1.53 -8.05 5.86
CA PHE A 44 1.56 -6.99 4.85
C PHE A 44 0.59 -7.28 3.71
N ASN A 45 0.60 -8.49 3.15
CA ASN A 45 -0.33 -8.89 2.10
C ASN A 45 -1.79 -8.78 2.56
N THR A 46 -2.16 -9.24 3.76
CA THR A 46 -3.54 -9.15 4.25
C THR A 46 -4.01 -7.70 4.50
N ASN A 47 -3.12 -6.77 4.82
CA ASN A 47 -3.52 -5.38 5.08
C ASN A 47 -3.43 -4.49 3.84
N VAL A 48 -2.35 -4.62 3.07
CA VAL A 48 -2.02 -3.71 1.96
C VAL A 48 -2.59 -4.20 0.64
N LYS A 49 -2.56 -5.52 0.38
CA LYS A 49 -3.11 -6.10 -0.86
C LYS A 49 -4.63 -5.87 -0.93
N THR A 50 -5.33 -6.02 0.20
CA THR A 50 -6.79 -5.85 0.31
C THR A 50 -7.23 -4.41 0.16
N VAL A 51 -6.47 -3.45 0.71
CA VAL A 51 -6.78 -2.01 0.59
C VAL A 51 -6.48 -1.48 -0.82
N LEU A 52 -5.48 -2.03 -1.51
CA LEU A 52 -5.05 -1.54 -2.82
C LEU A 52 -5.73 -2.22 -4.01
N LEU A 53 -5.92 -3.55 -4.02
CA LEU A 53 -6.41 -4.26 -5.21
C LEU A 53 -7.91 -4.10 -5.45
N TYR A 54 -8.73 -4.11 -4.40
CA TYR A 54 -10.19 -4.05 -4.56
C TYR A 54 -10.65 -2.73 -5.20
N GLY A 55 -9.88 -1.64 -5.07
CA GLY A 55 -10.18 -0.36 -5.72
C GLY A 55 -9.52 -0.14 -7.07
N MET A 56 -8.38 -0.80 -7.32
CA MET A 56 -7.54 -0.52 -8.47
C MET A 56 -8.03 -1.20 -9.75
N GLU A 57 -8.70 -2.35 -9.66
CA GLU A 57 -9.23 -3.08 -10.83
C GLU A 57 -10.44 -2.38 -11.49
N ILE A 58 -11.10 -1.47 -10.78
CA ILE A 58 -12.38 -0.87 -11.19
C ILE A 58 -12.24 0.57 -11.72
N CYS A 59 -11.25 1.33 -11.24
CA CYS A 59 -11.04 2.71 -11.69
C CYS A 59 -9.97 2.73 -12.78
N GLY A 60 -10.33 3.18 -14.00
CA GLY A 60 -9.38 3.41 -15.09
C GLY A 60 -8.18 4.23 -14.64
N ASN A 61 -7.06 3.56 -14.38
CA ASN A 61 -5.96 4.12 -13.60
C ASN A 61 -5.06 5.00 -14.47
N THR A 62 -4.76 6.21 -14.03
CA THR A 62 -3.60 6.96 -14.52
C THR A 62 -2.32 6.21 -14.13
N LYS A 63 -1.44 5.96 -15.11
CA LYS A 63 -0.13 5.29 -14.96
C LYS A 63 0.68 5.82 -13.77
N ALA A 64 0.55 7.12 -13.46
CA ALA A 64 1.22 7.77 -12.34
C ALA A 64 0.80 7.21 -10.96
N ILE A 65 -0.49 6.89 -10.77
CA ILE A 65 -1.01 6.37 -9.51
C ILE A 65 -0.52 4.93 -9.28
N ILE A 66 -0.59 4.09 -10.31
CA ILE A 66 -0.05 2.72 -10.26
C ILE A 66 1.44 2.77 -9.89
N GLN A 67 2.22 3.67 -10.51
CA GLN A 67 3.65 3.79 -10.21
C GLN A 67 3.91 4.23 -8.76
N LYS A 68 3.14 5.18 -8.21
CA LYS A 68 3.26 5.59 -6.80
C LYS A 68 2.97 4.43 -5.84
N ILE A 69 1.96 3.63 -6.14
CA ILE A 69 1.58 2.46 -5.34
C ILE A 69 2.66 1.38 -5.42
N GLN A 70 3.16 1.07 -6.61
CA GLN A 70 4.25 0.12 -6.79
C GLN A 70 5.53 0.56 -6.05
N ALA A 71 5.87 1.84 -6.10
CA ALA A 71 7.01 2.38 -5.36
C ALA A 71 6.85 2.19 -3.85
N PHE A 72 5.66 2.47 -3.31
CA PHE A 72 5.35 2.25 -1.90
C PHE A 72 5.47 0.78 -1.50
N ILE A 73 4.87 -0.15 -2.26
CA ILE A 73 4.97 -1.60 -2.01
C ILE A 73 6.42 -2.07 -2.03
N LYS A 74 7.20 -1.65 -3.04
CA LYS A 74 8.62 -2.01 -3.15
C LYS A 74 9.43 -1.50 -1.95
N SER A 75 9.18 -0.28 -1.49
CA SER A 75 9.83 0.26 -0.28
C SER A 75 9.51 -0.56 0.96
N CYS A 76 8.23 -0.92 1.16
CA CYS A 76 7.79 -1.70 2.32
C CYS A 76 8.41 -3.11 2.33
N LEU A 77 8.46 -3.77 1.16
CA LEU A 77 9.13 -5.06 1.01
C LEU A 77 10.64 -4.94 1.25
N ARG A 78 11.25 -3.84 0.76
CA ARG A 78 12.59 -3.34 1.14
C ARG A 78 12.89 -3.59 2.62
N GLU A 79 12.09 -2.91 3.44
CA GLU A 79 12.23 -2.86 4.88
C GLU A 79 11.94 -4.21 5.56
N ILE A 80 10.88 -4.91 5.14
CA ILE A 80 10.50 -6.22 5.71
C ILE A 80 11.57 -7.28 5.43
N LEU A 81 12.11 -7.30 4.21
CA LEU A 81 13.13 -8.25 3.78
C LEU A 81 14.54 -7.85 4.26
N ARG A 82 14.70 -6.66 4.84
CA ARG A 82 15.99 -6.07 5.26
C ARG A 82 17.02 -5.99 4.12
N ILE A 83 16.55 -5.70 2.92
CA ILE A 83 17.40 -5.48 1.75
C ILE A 83 17.72 -3.98 1.70
N ARG A 84 19.01 -3.63 1.61
CA ARG A 84 19.45 -2.23 1.41
C ARG A 84 19.19 -1.78 -0.02
#